data_AF-A0A846VBJ7-F1
#
_entry.id   AF-A0A846VBJ7-F1
#
_cell.length_a   1.000
_cell.length_b   1.000
_cell.length_c   1.000
_cell.angle_alpha   90.00
_cell.angle_beta   90.00
_cell.angle_gamma   90.00
#
_symmetry.space_group_name_H-M   'P 1'
#
loop_
_entity.id
_entity.type
_entity.pdbx_description
1 polymer ?
#
loop_
_entity_poly.entity_id
_entity_poly.type
_entity_poly.pdbx_seq_one_letter_code
_entity_poly.pdbx_strand_id
1 'polypeptide(L)'
;MLLRRPVTAALLGLALIGSAQARNDAPVAHHYVQVQLGGAQTVPVGGRLLLFVTSAAAAKAEAKDGKVEEVDVNPLHPDQTLVAAREVARLAPGDTVSLDADDIAFPGPLAKLPAGDYLVQAVLDANHNYNYSGRGAGDVVSEVTPVHLPAASLPVLQLSRTLPAREAWTLPPSAPKDMRDAMAAAREHAQPIDFVSPALSAFWGRPIHMRGWVLLPPDYQAKKAERYPVVYYTHGFGGGGDRLYGPIANSYAATAKGEMPPMIWVFLDESSPTGTHEFADSVNNGPWGKALTEELIPSLEKQYRMDGKARGRFLNGHSSGGWATLWLQTRYPKVFGGTWSTSPDPSDFHDFTGVDLYLSDANAFRKPDGSANPLIRDKGKVLATFEQYARLERVLGEYGGQLASFDWVFSPRGADGRPQPMFDRDTGAVDPAVAAYWIEHYDIAHRLQKEWPALKPDLDGKIHLIVGTADTFYLDGAAHRLKAVLDGLHAKAEVRFIPDRTHFDLYVQGDDRWALLKQITWEMYGIARPGSTLKPPAK
;
A
#
# COMPACT_ATOMS: atom_id res chain seq x y z
N MET A 1 -93.38 -12.41 22.82
CA MET A 1 -93.16 -11.76 24.13
C MET A 1 -92.09 -12.58 24.87
N LEU A 2 -90.92 -11.96 25.06
CA LEU A 2 -89.80 -12.27 25.98
C LEU A 2 -89.38 -13.75 26.19
N LEU A 3 -88.25 -14.17 25.61
CA LEU A 3 -86.87 -14.15 26.16
C LEU A 3 -86.44 -15.53 26.69
N ARG A 4 -85.41 -16.11 26.07
CA ARG A 4 -84.45 -16.99 26.75
C ARG A 4 -83.04 -16.54 26.39
N ARG A 5 -82.25 -16.39 27.45
CA ARG A 5 -80.85 -15.94 27.52
C ARG A 5 -79.92 -16.79 26.64
N PRO A 6 -78.75 -16.23 26.29
CA PRO A 6 -77.56 -16.86 26.85
C PRO A 6 -76.56 -15.88 27.48
N VAL A 7 -75.77 -16.51 28.34
CA VAL A 7 -74.68 -16.04 29.19
C VAL A 7 -73.60 -15.29 28.40
N THR A 8 -73.26 -14.07 28.83
CA THR A 8 -72.00 -13.39 28.49
C THR A 8 -71.15 -13.33 29.75
N ALA A 9 -70.02 -14.05 29.74
CA ALA A 9 -69.02 -14.02 30.80
C ALA A 9 -68.24 -12.70 30.74
N ALA A 10 -68.09 -12.05 31.89
CA ALA A 10 -67.29 -10.84 32.05
C ALA A 10 -65.79 -11.20 32.06
N LEU A 11 -65.04 -10.70 31.08
CA LEU A 11 -63.58 -10.69 31.08
C LEU A 11 -63.09 -9.53 31.95
N LEU A 12 -62.43 -9.84 33.08
CA LEU A 12 -61.62 -8.89 33.83
C LEU A 12 -60.36 -8.55 33.02
N GLY A 13 -60.23 -7.30 32.58
CA GLY A 13 -58.97 -6.76 32.08
C GLY A 13 -58.04 -6.38 33.23
N LEU A 14 -57.00 -7.17 33.46
CA LEU A 14 -55.84 -6.74 34.25
C LEU A 14 -54.88 -5.96 33.34
N ALA A 15 -54.76 -4.66 33.57
CA ALA A 15 -53.71 -3.83 33.00
C ALA A 15 -52.39 -4.11 33.73
N LEU A 16 -51.47 -4.81 33.07
CA LEU A 16 -50.06 -4.92 33.49
C LEU A 16 -49.30 -3.71 32.96
N ILE A 17 -49.05 -2.73 33.83
CA ILE A 17 -48.11 -1.64 33.59
C ILE A 17 -46.71 -2.20 33.86
N GLY A 18 -46.08 -2.75 32.82
CA GLY A 18 -44.66 -3.10 32.85
C GLY A 18 -43.80 -1.85 32.78
N SER A 19 -42.98 -1.63 33.80
CA SER A 19 -42.09 -0.49 33.94
C SER A 19 -40.97 -0.58 32.89
N ALA A 20 -41.03 0.26 31.86
CA ALA A 20 -39.88 0.49 31.00
C ALA A 20 -38.85 1.28 31.81
N GLN A 21 -37.86 0.60 32.39
CA GLN A 21 -36.63 1.25 32.83
C GLN A 21 -35.88 1.71 31.58
N ALA A 22 -36.15 2.95 31.17
CA ALA A 22 -35.27 3.65 30.25
C ALA A 22 -33.87 3.68 30.90
N ARG A 23 -32.89 3.08 30.23
CA ARG A 23 -31.48 3.33 30.56
C ARG A 23 -31.25 4.82 30.36
N ASN A 24 -31.12 5.55 31.46
CA ASN A 24 -30.53 6.87 31.46
C ASN A 24 -29.02 6.67 31.29
N ASP A 25 -28.59 6.37 30.07
CA ASP A 25 -27.19 6.59 29.72
C ASP A 25 -27.03 8.12 29.73
N ALA A 26 -26.37 8.64 30.77
CA ALA A 26 -26.01 10.05 30.79
C ALA A 26 -25.25 10.38 29.48
N PRO A 27 -25.52 11.51 28.82
CA PRO A 27 -24.79 11.85 27.60
C PRO A 27 -23.29 11.86 27.94
N VAL A 28 -22.53 11.01 27.24
CA VAL A 28 -21.08 10.98 27.37
C VAL A 28 -20.60 12.38 26.96
N ALA A 29 -19.80 13.03 27.80
CA ALA A 29 -19.24 14.33 27.43
C ALA A 29 -18.15 14.08 26.37
N HIS A 30 -18.45 14.44 25.12
CA HIS A 30 -17.50 14.37 24.01
C HIS A 30 -16.45 15.49 24.11
N HIS A 31 -15.20 15.17 23.79
CA HIS A 31 -14.10 16.12 23.73
C HIS A 31 -14.01 16.72 22.33
N TYR A 32 -14.38 18.00 22.25
CA TYR A 32 -14.28 18.76 21.01
C TYR A 32 -12.96 19.52 20.94
N VAL A 33 -12.21 19.34 19.85
CA VAL A 33 -11.00 20.11 19.52
C VAL A 33 -11.35 21.15 18.48
N GLN A 34 -11.09 22.41 18.81
CA GLN A 34 -11.28 23.51 17.88
C GLN A 34 -10.05 23.65 16.99
N VAL A 35 -10.25 23.63 15.67
CA VAL A 35 -9.21 23.81 14.68
C VAL A 35 -9.57 24.98 13.78
N GLN A 36 -8.68 25.97 13.69
CA GLN A 36 -8.89 27.18 12.91
C GLN A 36 -7.94 27.21 11.72
N LEU A 37 -8.44 27.61 10.54
CA LEU A 37 -7.56 27.90 9.41
C LEU A 37 -6.88 29.25 9.66
N GLY A 38 -5.55 29.22 9.83
CA GLY A 38 -4.77 30.40 10.16
C GLY A 38 -4.83 31.46 9.06
N GLY A 39 -4.75 32.73 9.45
CA GLY A 39 -4.89 33.87 8.54
C GLY A 39 -3.77 34.01 7.48
N ALA A 40 -2.70 33.20 7.55
CA ALA A 40 -1.68 33.12 6.52
C ALA A 40 -2.16 32.40 5.25
N GLN A 41 -3.25 31.64 5.35
CA GLN A 41 -3.90 31.00 4.22
C GLN A 41 -4.78 32.03 3.49
N THR A 42 -4.74 32.04 2.15
CA THR A 42 -5.41 33.07 1.33
C THR A 42 -6.65 32.55 0.61
N VAL A 43 -6.85 31.23 0.61
CA VAL A 43 -7.98 30.57 -0.05
C VAL A 43 -8.65 29.57 0.89
N PRO A 44 -9.96 29.32 0.73
CA PRO A 44 -10.61 28.23 1.43
C PRO A 44 -10.02 26.88 1.03
N VAL A 45 -9.88 25.98 1.99
CA VAL A 45 -9.43 24.60 1.80
C VAL A 45 -10.45 23.63 2.35
N GLY A 46 -10.59 22.48 1.70
CA GLY A 46 -11.37 21.34 2.18
C GLY A 46 -10.48 20.10 2.19
N GLY A 47 -10.91 19.05 2.87
CA GLY A 47 -10.09 17.87 3.07
C GLY A 47 -10.53 17.05 4.26
N ARG A 48 -9.74 16.03 4.57
CA ARG A 48 -9.88 15.27 5.81
C ARG A 48 -9.05 15.92 6.91
N LEU A 49 -9.72 16.43 7.93
CA LEU A 49 -9.05 16.95 9.12
C LEU A 49 -8.70 15.79 10.03
N LEU A 50 -7.41 15.62 10.30
CA LEU A 50 -6.83 14.63 11.19
C LEU A 50 -6.24 15.33 12.42
N LEU A 51 -6.50 14.76 13.59
CA LEU A 51 -5.91 15.15 14.87
C LEU A 51 -5.03 14.02 15.35
N PHE A 52 -3.74 14.29 15.56
CA PHE A 52 -2.78 13.35 16.12
C PHE A 52 -2.48 13.71 17.56
N VAL A 53 -2.51 12.72 18.45
CA VAL A 53 -2.23 12.87 19.89
C VAL A 53 -1.31 11.75 20.33
N THR A 54 -0.12 12.10 20.80
CA THR A 54 0.87 11.14 21.30
C THR A 54 1.39 11.54 22.68
N SER A 55 1.87 10.58 23.45
CA SER A 55 2.51 10.86 24.74
C SER A 55 3.74 11.75 24.53
N ALA A 56 3.85 12.84 25.30
CA ALA A 56 5.00 13.73 25.20
C ALA A 56 6.31 13.04 25.57
N ALA A 57 6.26 12.06 26.47
CA ALA A 57 7.42 11.25 26.83
C ALA A 57 7.85 10.33 25.68
N ALA A 58 6.90 9.64 25.04
CA ALA A 58 7.17 8.75 23.91
C ALA A 58 7.75 9.52 22.72
N ALA A 59 7.11 10.62 22.31
CA ALA A 59 7.58 11.42 21.18
C ALA A 59 8.97 12.02 21.40
N LYS A 60 9.28 12.49 22.62
CA LYS A 60 10.62 12.99 22.95
C LYS A 60 11.69 11.89 22.96
N ALA A 61 11.32 10.67 23.32
CA ALA A 61 12.24 9.53 23.30
C ALA A 61 12.62 9.12 21.86
N GLU A 62 11.73 9.33 20.90
CA GLU A 62 11.97 9.05 19.48
C GLU A 62 12.68 10.19 18.74
N ALA A 63 12.57 11.43 19.25
CA ALA A 63 13.22 12.60 18.66
C ALA A 63 14.75 12.59 18.87
N LYS A 64 15.51 12.59 17.77
CA LYS A 64 16.98 12.57 17.79
C LYS A 64 17.62 13.70 18.61
N ASP A 65 16.99 14.88 18.59
CA ASP A 65 17.49 16.09 19.28
C ASP A 65 16.53 16.55 20.39
N GLY A 66 15.59 15.70 20.81
CA GLY A 66 14.55 16.03 21.80
C GLY A 66 13.49 17.03 21.35
N LYS A 67 13.63 17.61 20.15
CA LYS A 67 12.64 18.51 19.53
C LYS A 67 11.67 17.69 18.67
N VAL A 68 10.38 17.84 18.95
CA VAL A 68 9.30 17.20 18.19
C VAL A 68 8.62 18.28 17.34
N GLU A 69 8.85 18.26 16.03
CA GLU A 69 8.23 19.19 15.07
C GLU A 69 7.02 18.57 14.35
N GLU A 70 6.83 17.26 14.52
CA GLU A 70 5.78 16.47 13.89
C GLU A 70 5.30 15.38 14.85
N VAL A 71 3.99 15.21 14.94
CA VAL A 71 3.32 14.10 15.63
C VAL A 71 2.49 13.36 14.60
N ASP A 72 2.86 12.12 14.28
CA ASP A 72 2.27 11.34 13.19
C ASP A 72 1.97 9.89 13.67
N VAL A 73 1.32 9.08 12.83
CA VAL A 73 1.18 7.64 13.06
C VAL A 73 2.53 6.96 13.00
N ASN A 74 2.69 5.89 13.78
CA ASN A 74 3.78 4.96 13.62
C ASN A 74 3.24 3.72 12.87
N PRO A 75 3.62 3.50 11.59
CA PRO A 75 3.09 2.37 10.83
C PRO A 75 3.38 1.00 11.44
N LEU A 76 4.46 0.86 12.23
CA LEU A 76 4.79 -0.40 12.92
C LEU A 76 4.04 -0.56 14.24
N HIS A 77 3.51 0.53 14.80
CA HIS A 77 2.82 0.59 16.09
C HIS A 77 1.57 1.47 15.98
N PRO A 78 0.51 0.99 15.30
CA PRO A 78 -0.64 1.80 14.90
C PRO A 78 -1.43 2.39 16.07
N ASP A 79 -1.28 1.87 17.28
CA ASP A 79 -1.98 2.32 18.49
C ASP A 79 -1.16 3.27 19.38
N GLN A 80 0.07 3.61 19.01
CA GLN A 80 0.92 4.54 19.79
C GLN A 80 0.45 6.00 19.71
N THR A 81 -0.08 6.41 18.57
CA THR A 81 -0.61 7.75 18.34
C THR A 81 -2.11 7.64 18.20
N LEU A 82 -2.86 8.31 19.07
CA LEU A 82 -4.29 8.47 18.87
C LEU A 82 -4.51 9.36 17.65
N VAL A 83 -5.36 8.91 16.74
CA VAL A 83 -5.83 9.69 15.61
C VAL A 83 -7.33 9.88 15.73
N ALA A 84 -7.81 11.09 15.52
CA ALA A 84 -9.23 11.37 15.32
C ALA A 84 -9.44 12.13 14.02
N ALA A 85 -10.62 11.99 13.40
CA ALA A 85 -10.85 12.51 12.06
C ALA A 85 -12.21 13.14 11.86
N ARG A 86 -12.29 14.11 10.93
CA ARG A 86 -13.53 14.69 10.44
C ARG A 86 -13.36 15.14 8.98
N GLU A 87 -14.35 14.86 8.13
CA GLU A 87 -14.41 15.48 6.80
C GLU A 87 -14.80 16.96 6.89
N VAL A 88 -14.04 17.80 6.19
CA VAL A 88 -14.24 19.25 6.12
C VAL A 88 -14.45 19.66 4.67
N ALA A 89 -15.70 19.93 4.30
CA ALA A 89 -16.04 20.31 2.93
C ALA A 89 -15.38 21.62 2.48
N ARG A 90 -15.31 22.61 3.38
CA ARG A 90 -14.70 23.92 3.14
C ARG A 90 -14.45 24.63 4.47
N LEU A 91 -13.25 25.18 4.62
CA LEU A 91 -12.82 26.01 5.74
C LEU A 91 -12.19 27.28 5.15
N ALA A 92 -12.78 28.46 5.39
CA ALA A 92 -12.19 29.72 4.92
C ALA A 92 -11.14 30.25 5.93
N PRO A 93 -10.21 31.12 5.51
CA PRO A 93 -9.24 31.72 6.43
C PRO A 93 -9.94 32.42 7.60
N GLY A 94 -9.56 32.09 8.82
CA GLY A 94 -10.20 32.56 10.07
C GLY A 94 -11.39 31.73 10.54
N ASP A 95 -11.96 30.85 9.70
CA ASP A 95 -13.03 29.94 10.13
C ASP A 95 -12.47 28.87 11.08
N THR A 96 -13.30 28.47 12.03
CA THR A 96 -13.00 27.40 12.99
C THR A 96 -13.96 26.22 12.77
N VAL A 97 -13.42 25.01 12.80
CA VAL A 97 -14.16 23.76 12.79
C VAL A 97 -13.96 23.03 14.11
N SER A 98 -15.04 22.44 14.63
CA SER A 98 -15.03 21.64 15.85
C SER A 98 -14.88 20.16 15.48
N LEU A 99 -13.77 19.52 15.83
CA LEU A 99 -13.57 18.08 15.63
C LEU A 99 -14.01 17.33 16.89
N ASP A 100 -14.89 16.33 16.74
CA ASP A 100 -15.25 15.41 17.81
C ASP A 100 -14.15 14.35 17.93
N ALA A 101 -13.30 14.46 18.96
CA ALA A 101 -12.15 13.55 19.13
C ALA A 101 -12.53 12.21 19.78
N ASP A 102 -13.83 11.98 20.01
CA ASP A 102 -14.37 10.77 20.62
C ASP A 102 -15.23 9.93 19.65
N ASP A 103 -15.58 10.47 18.47
CA ASP A 103 -16.42 9.81 17.45
C ASP A 103 -15.60 8.90 16.51
N ILE A 104 -14.96 9.48 15.49
CA ILE A 104 -14.09 8.75 14.57
C ILE A 104 -12.65 8.82 15.10
N ALA A 105 -12.29 7.89 15.99
CA ALA A 105 -10.97 7.86 16.62
C ALA A 105 -10.40 6.43 16.81
N PHE A 106 -9.07 6.33 16.79
CA PHE A 106 -8.32 5.09 17.05
C PHE A 106 -7.05 5.43 17.86
N PRO A 107 -6.60 4.61 18.85
CA PRO A 107 -7.15 3.32 19.29
C PRO A 107 -8.45 3.41 20.10
N GLY A 108 -8.92 4.63 20.36
CA GLY A 108 -10.18 4.88 21.03
C GLY A 108 -10.43 6.38 21.19
N PRO A 109 -11.50 6.77 21.91
CA PRO A 109 -11.83 8.16 22.14
C PRO A 109 -10.76 8.86 23.00
N LEU A 110 -10.53 10.15 22.73
CA LEU A 110 -9.65 11.01 23.51
C LEU A 110 -10.00 11.01 25.00
N ALA A 111 -11.28 10.93 25.34
CA ALA A 111 -11.80 10.84 26.71
C ALA A 111 -11.22 9.68 27.53
N LYS A 112 -10.72 8.63 26.87
CA LYS A 112 -10.17 7.42 27.50
C LYS A 112 -8.65 7.45 27.63
N LEU A 113 -7.97 8.49 27.15
CA LEU A 113 -6.53 8.62 27.36
C LEU A 113 -6.22 8.75 28.86
N PRO A 114 -5.17 8.10 29.36
CA PRO A 114 -4.69 8.32 30.73
C PRO A 114 -4.37 9.79 31.00
N ALA A 115 -4.43 10.18 32.27
CA ALA A 115 -3.95 11.50 32.67
C ALA A 115 -2.44 11.63 32.39
N GLY A 116 -1.99 12.75 31.84
CA GLY A 116 -0.59 12.95 31.48
C GLY A 116 -0.35 14.06 30.46
N ASP A 117 0.91 14.21 30.08
CA ASP A 117 1.35 15.18 29.09
C ASP A 117 1.38 14.58 27.68
N TYR A 118 0.77 15.29 26.75
CA TYR A 118 0.61 14.89 25.36
C TYR A 118 1.11 15.98 24.41
N LEU A 119 1.50 15.56 23.22
CA LEU A 119 1.73 16.45 22.08
C LEU A 119 0.61 16.23 21.07
N VAL A 120 0.02 17.33 20.62
CA VAL A 120 -1.12 17.34 19.71
C VAL A 120 -0.76 18.10 18.44
N GLN A 121 -1.17 17.57 17.29
CA GLN A 121 -1.03 18.27 16.01
C GLN A 121 -2.24 18.02 15.13
N ALA A 122 -2.74 19.07 14.47
CA ALA A 122 -3.77 18.96 13.46
C ALA A 122 -3.15 18.99 12.05
N VAL A 123 -3.72 18.19 11.15
CA VAL A 123 -3.38 18.14 9.73
C VAL A 123 -4.68 18.16 8.94
N LEU A 124 -4.80 19.09 8.00
CA LEU A 124 -5.82 19.04 6.97
C LEU A 124 -5.19 18.38 5.73
N ASP A 125 -5.50 17.10 5.52
CA ASP A 125 -5.18 16.37 4.29
C ASP A 125 -6.09 16.89 3.17
N ALA A 126 -5.55 17.81 2.37
CA ALA A 126 -6.31 18.54 1.37
C ALA A 126 -6.54 17.72 0.09
N ASN A 127 -5.75 16.66 -0.11
CA ASN A 127 -5.79 15.84 -1.32
C ASN A 127 -6.42 14.46 -1.11
N HIS A 128 -6.84 14.15 0.12
CA HIS A 128 -7.39 12.86 0.53
C HIS A 128 -6.46 11.70 0.18
N ASN A 129 -5.15 11.88 0.39
CA ASN A 129 -4.12 10.91 0.05
C ASN A 129 -3.25 10.48 1.24
N TYR A 130 -3.55 10.95 2.46
CA TYR A 130 -2.77 10.61 3.65
C TYR A 130 -2.70 9.09 3.86
N ASN A 131 -3.81 8.39 3.60
CA ASN A 131 -3.88 6.93 3.70
C ASN A 131 -2.87 6.19 2.81
N TYR A 132 -2.47 6.80 1.69
CA TYR A 132 -1.49 6.23 0.77
C TYR A 132 -0.07 6.74 1.03
N SER A 133 0.10 8.07 1.03
CA SER A 133 1.43 8.70 1.01
C SER A 133 1.89 9.24 2.35
N GLY A 134 1.04 9.21 3.39
CA GLY A 134 1.17 10.06 4.57
C GLY A 134 1.02 11.54 4.21
N ARG A 135 1.51 12.41 5.08
CA ARG A 135 1.51 13.87 4.83
C ARG A 135 2.21 14.22 3.53
N GLY A 136 1.60 15.11 2.77
CA GLY A 136 2.00 15.44 1.42
C GLY A 136 1.96 16.94 1.10
N ALA A 137 2.34 17.23 -0.13
CA ALA A 137 2.30 18.58 -0.69
C ALA A 137 0.88 19.15 -0.62
N GLY A 138 0.73 20.37 -0.09
CA GLY A 138 -0.57 21.04 -0.02
C GLY A 138 -1.34 20.79 1.27
N ASP A 139 -0.96 19.79 2.08
CA ASP A 139 -1.55 19.62 3.41
C ASP A 139 -1.26 20.84 4.26
N VAL A 140 -2.23 21.24 5.07
CA VAL A 140 -2.06 22.36 6.01
C VAL A 140 -1.95 21.80 7.41
N VAL A 141 -0.88 22.14 8.13
CA VAL A 141 -0.59 21.60 9.45
C VAL A 141 -0.56 22.69 10.52
N SER A 142 -0.89 22.31 11.74
CA SER A 142 -0.63 23.14 12.92
C SER A 142 0.79 22.93 13.45
N GLU A 143 1.20 23.84 14.33
CA GLU A 143 2.32 23.60 15.23
C GLU A 143 2.01 22.43 16.17
N VAL A 144 3.06 21.74 16.63
CA VAL A 144 2.95 20.74 17.69
C VAL A 144 2.66 21.46 19.02
N THR A 145 1.52 21.15 19.62
CA THR A 145 1.01 21.84 20.80
C THR A 145 1.02 20.90 22.01
N PRO A 146 1.74 21.22 23.09
CA PRO A 146 1.68 20.43 24.32
C PRO A 146 0.34 20.65 25.04
N VAL A 147 -0.24 19.58 25.55
CA VAL A 147 -1.46 19.60 26.37
C VAL A 147 -1.32 18.67 27.56
N HIS A 148 -1.99 19.01 28.66
CA HIS A 148 -2.09 18.14 29.83
C HIS A 148 -3.53 17.62 29.93
N LEU A 149 -3.71 16.30 30.01
CA LEU A 149 -5.01 15.66 30.13
C LEU A 149 -5.23 15.09 31.54
N PRO A 150 -6.48 15.09 32.06
CA PRO A 150 -7.67 15.67 31.46
C PRO A 150 -7.63 17.21 31.49
N ALA A 151 -8.18 17.85 30.45
CA ALA A 151 -8.28 19.31 30.35
C ALA A 151 -9.74 19.73 30.33
N ALA A 152 -10.07 20.86 30.98
CA ALA A 152 -11.41 21.45 30.90
C ALA A 152 -11.72 22.01 29.51
N SER A 153 -10.68 22.50 28.81
CA SER A 153 -10.75 22.90 27.41
C SER A 153 -9.38 22.69 26.75
N LEU A 154 -9.39 22.29 25.48
CA LEU A 154 -8.19 22.13 24.68
C LEU A 154 -7.87 23.43 23.92
N PRO A 155 -6.58 23.72 23.65
CA PRO A 155 -6.21 24.89 22.87
C PRO A 155 -6.77 24.82 21.44
N VAL A 156 -7.07 25.98 20.85
CA VAL A 156 -7.42 26.07 19.43
C VAL A 156 -6.17 25.81 18.61
N LEU A 157 -6.19 24.78 17.76
CA LEU A 157 -5.08 24.44 16.88
C LEU A 157 -5.15 25.29 15.61
N GLN A 158 -4.07 25.99 15.30
CA GLN A 158 -4.00 26.89 14.14
C GLN A 158 -3.34 26.19 12.97
N LEU A 159 -4.09 25.90 11.91
CA LEU A 159 -3.54 25.40 10.64
C LEU A 159 -2.84 26.54 9.91
N SER A 160 -1.52 26.64 10.05
CA SER A 160 -0.75 27.81 9.64
C SER A 160 0.28 27.52 8.55
N ARG A 161 0.75 26.27 8.42
CA ARG A 161 1.83 25.89 7.51
C ARG A 161 1.34 24.93 6.44
N THR A 162 1.44 25.32 5.17
CA THR A 162 1.25 24.41 4.04
C THR A 162 2.53 23.65 3.78
N LEU A 163 2.44 22.32 3.68
CA LEU A 163 3.59 21.48 3.39
C LEU A 163 4.01 21.63 1.92
N PRO A 164 5.31 21.82 1.64
CA PRO A 164 5.81 21.95 0.28
C PRO A 164 5.79 20.61 -0.44
N ALA A 165 5.78 20.66 -1.78
CA ALA A 165 6.10 19.48 -2.57
C ALA A 165 7.53 19.03 -2.30
N ARG A 166 7.75 17.70 -2.35
CA ARG A 166 9.10 17.15 -2.34
C ARG A 166 9.87 17.67 -3.56
N GLU A 167 11.10 18.10 -3.34
CA GLU A 167 11.95 18.56 -4.42
C GLU A 167 12.33 17.35 -5.31
N ALA A 168 11.96 17.42 -6.58
CA ALA A 168 12.25 16.38 -7.54
C ALA A 168 13.77 16.22 -7.70
N TRP A 169 14.23 14.97 -7.81
CA TRP A 169 15.65 14.63 -7.95
C TRP A 169 16.54 15.04 -6.76
N THR A 170 15.96 15.25 -5.58
CA THR A 170 16.70 15.46 -4.33
C THR A 170 16.50 14.27 -3.39
N LEU A 171 17.59 13.73 -2.85
CA LEU A 171 17.56 12.68 -1.83
C LEU A 171 17.87 13.27 -0.45
N PRO A 172 17.28 12.72 0.63
CA PRO A 172 17.56 13.18 1.98
C PRO A 172 19.04 12.96 2.35
N PRO A 173 19.60 13.74 3.29
CA PRO A 173 21.00 13.58 3.74
C PRO A 173 21.32 12.18 4.28
N SER A 174 20.31 11.44 4.76
CA SER A 174 20.42 10.06 5.25
C SER A 174 20.58 9.02 4.14
N ALA A 175 20.35 9.37 2.87
CA ALA A 175 20.54 8.47 1.74
C ALA A 175 22.04 8.18 1.50
N PRO A 176 22.39 6.98 0.99
CA PRO A 176 23.77 6.63 0.66
C PRO A 176 24.47 7.68 -0.19
N LYS A 177 25.74 7.99 0.17
CA LYS A 177 26.49 9.08 -0.47
C LYS A 177 26.63 8.88 -1.98
N ASP A 178 26.88 7.66 -2.42
CA ASP A 178 27.04 7.31 -3.82
C ASP A 178 25.76 7.52 -4.64
N MET A 179 24.59 7.20 -4.08
CA MET A 179 23.30 7.54 -4.69
C MET A 179 23.13 9.05 -4.81
N ARG A 180 23.46 9.81 -3.75
CA ARG A 180 23.40 11.28 -3.77
C ARG A 180 24.34 11.89 -4.81
N ASP A 181 25.57 11.40 -4.90
CA ASP A 181 26.56 11.84 -5.88
C ASP A 181 26.14 11.51 -7.33
N ALA A 182 25.45 10.38 -7.53
CA ALA A 182 24.99 9.93 -8.85
C ALA A 182 23.70 10.62 -9.34
N MET A 183 22.98 11.36 -8.48
CA MET A 183 21.66 11.93 -8.80
C MET A 183 21.65 12.77 -10.08
N ALA A 184 22.62 13.67 -10.26
CA ALA A 184 22.66 14.55 -11.42
C ALA A 184 22.86 13.76 -12.72
N ALA A 185 23.80 12.82 -12.72
CA ALA A 185 24.06 11.96 -13.88
C ALA A 185 22.89 11.01 -14.17
N ALA A 186 22.26 10.45 -13.13
CA ALA A 186 21.07 9.62 -13.27
C ALA A 186 19.91 10.39 -13.90
N ARG A 187 19.71 11.67 -13.50
CA ARG A 187 18.70 12.56 -14.08
C ARG A 187 18.92 12.79 -15.57
N GLU A 188 20.16 12.97 -16.02
CA GLU A 188 20.49 13.16 -17.44
C GLU A 188 20.17 11.91 -18.29
N HIS A 189 20.17 10.74 -17.66
CA HIS A 189 19.91 9.45 -18.33
C HIS A 189 18.47 8.96 -18.14
N ALA A 190 17.67 9.65 -17.33
CA ALA A 190 16.29 9.30 -17.05
C ALA A 190 15.32 10.17 -17.87
N GLN A 191 14.37 9.53 -18.53
CA GLN A 191 13.36 10.20 -19.36
C GLN A 191 11.97 9.93 -18.79
N PRO A 192 11.14 10.96 -18.58
CA PRO A 192 9.82 10.77 -18.00
C PRO A 192 8.91 10.03 -18.98
N ILE A 193 8.09 9.14 -18.44
CA ILE A 193 6.98 8.50 -19.15
C ILE A 193 5.73 9.27 -18.76
N ASP A 194 5.02 9.77 -19.77
CA ASP A 194 3.67 10.31 -19.62
C ASP A 194 2.86 9.88 -20.85
N PHE A 195 2.21 8.72 -20.74
CA PHE A 195 1.54 8.05 -21.86
C PHE A 195 0.04 7.99 -21.64
N VAL A 196 -0.75 8.63 -22.50
CA VAL A 196 -2.21 8.53 -22.45
C VAL A 196 -2.65 7.17 -23.03
N SER A 197 -3.15 6.28 -22.18
CA SER A 197 -3.61 4.95 -22.59
C SER A 197 -5.02 5.01 -23.20
N PRO A 198 -5.22 4.57 -24.46
CA PRO A 198 -6.56 4.43 -25.03
C PRO A 198 -7.47 3.49 -24.22
N ALA A 199 -6.99 2.32 -23.82
CA ALA A 199 -7.79 1.34 -23.06
C ALA A 199 -8.25 1.89 -21.70
N LEU A 200 -7.35 2.52 -20.94
CA LEU A 200 -7.70 3.10 -19.64
C LEU A 200 -8.58 4.34 -19.80
N SER A 201 -8.32 5.16 -20.82
CA SER A 201 -9.14 6.35 -21.07
C SER A 201 -10.57 5.99 -21.46
N ALA A 202 -10.75 4.92 -22.24
CA ALA A 202 -12.06 4.37 -22.58
C ALA A 202 -12.79 3.84 -21.34
N PHE A 203 -12.08 3.15 -20.44
CA PHE A 203 -12.66 2.64 -19.19
C PHE A 203 -13.12 3.76 -18.26
N TRP A 204 -12.30 4.80 -18.08
CA TRP A 204 -12.56 5.89 -17.12
C TRP A 204 -13.37 7.07 -17.69
N GLY A 205 -13.64 7.10 -19.00
CA GLY A 205 -14.36 8.19 -19.67
C GLY A 205 -13.62 9.52 -19.72
N ARG A 206 -12.31 9.53 -19.44
CA ARG A 206 -11.42 10.70 -19.47
C ARG A 206 -9.99 10.27 -19.78
N PRO A 207 -9.08 11.16 -20.21
CA PRO A 207 -7.68 10.80 -20.40
C PRO A 207 -7.04 10.22 -19.13
N ILE A 208 -6.48 9.01 -19.25
CA ILE A 208 -5.72 8.36 -18.19
C ILE A 208 -4.29 8.15 -18.65
N HIS A 209 -3.36 8.56 -17.79
CA HIS A 209 -1.93 8.58 -18.06
C HIS A 209 -1.25 7.44 -17.30
N MET A 210 -0.47 6.64 -18.02
CA MET A 210 0.54 5.77 -17.44
C MET A 210 1.83 6.57 -17.27
N ARG A 211 2.40 6.53 -16.07
CA ARG A 211 3.55 7.36 -15.68
C ARG A 211 4.73 6.52 -15.23
N GLY A 212 5.91 7.14 -15.21
CA GLY A 212 7.14 6.47 -14.80
C GLY A 212 8.38 7.13 -15.39
N TRP A 213 9.47 6.37 -15.45
CA TRP A 213 10.75 6.80 -16.00
C TRP A 213 11.44 5.69 -16.79
N VAL A 214 12.05 6.04 -17.91
CA VAL A 214 13.02 5.19 -18.61
C VAL A 214 14.41 5.64 -18.25
N LEU A 215 15.17 4.78 -17.57
CA LEU A 215 16.60 4.98 -17.31
C LEU A 215 17.42 4.27 -18.39
N LEU A 216 18.24 5.05 -19.08
CA LEU A 216 19.16 4.56 -20.10
C LEU A 216 20.52 4.23 -19.46
N PRO A 217 21.20 3.16 -19.91
CA PRO A 217 22.53 2.83 -19.39
C PRO A 217 23.54 3.94 -19.75
N PRO A 218 24.61 4.14 -18.96
CA PRO A 218 25.58 5.23 -19.16
C PRO A 218 26.21 5.26 -20.57
N ASP A 219 26.36 4.10 -21.22
CA ASP A 219 26.97 3.97 -22.55
C ASP A 219 25.98 4.06 -23.71
N TYR A 220 24.70 4.33 -23.44
CA TYR A 220 23.62 4.26 -24.43
C TYR A 220 23.94 5.08 -25.68
N GLN A 221 24.34 6.35 -25.55
CA GLN A 221 24.60 7.22 -26.70
C GLN A 221 25.83 6.82 -27.52
N ALA A 222 26.85 6.23 -26.88
CA ALA A 222 28.07 5.81 -27.53
C ALA A 222 27.87 4.55 -28.40
N LYS A 223 27.00 3.63 -27.97
CA LYS A 223 26.79 2.33 -28.62
C LYS A 223 25.52 2.29 -29.48
N LYS A 224 25.53 3.02 -30.59
CA LYS A 224 24.33 3.27 -31.43
C LYS A 224 23.69 2.02 -32.06
N ALA A 225 24.44 0.93 -32.24
CA ALA A 225 23.93 -0.31 -32.84
C ALA A 225 23.43 -1.34 -31.80
N GLU A 226 23.64 -1.11 -30.50
CA GLU A 226 23.31 -2.08 -29.46
C GLU A 226 21.84 -1.98 -29.04
N ARG A 227 21.19 -3.15 -28.88
CA ARG A 227 19.88 -3.28 -28.24
C ARG A 227 20.02 -3.88 -26.85
N TYR A 228 19.37 -3.27 -25.89
CA TYR A 228 19.51 -3.58 -24.48
C TYR A 228 18.33 -4.42 -23.97
N PRO A 229 18.58 -5.44 -23.13
CA PRO A 229 17.52 -6.04 -22.32
C PRO A 229 16.85 -4.97 -21.45
N VAL A 230 15.59 -5.21 -21.09
CA VAL A 230 14.75 -4.26 -20.37
C VAL A 230 14.27 -4.87 -19.07
N VAL A 231 14.37 -4.12 -17.98
CA VAL A 231 13.73 -4.45 -16.71
C VAL A 231 12.59 -3.47 -16.47
N TYR A 232 11.38 -4.01 -16.30
CA TYR A 232 10.22 -3.26 -15.84
C TYR A 232 10.16 -3.41 -14.32
N TYR A 233 10.44 -2.31 -13.63
CA TYR A 233 10.39 -2.22 -12.18
C TYR A 233 9.11 -1.52 -11.76
N THR A 234 8.45 -1.99 -10.70
CA THR A 234 7.43 -1.19 -10.00
C THR A 234 7.58 -1.26 -8.49
N HIS A 235 7.08 -0.23 -7.81
CA HIS A 235 7.30 0.02 -6.39
C HIS A 235 6.31 -0.77 -5.51
N GLY A 236 6.53 -0.82 -4.19
CA GLY A 236 5.52 -1.30 -3.26
C GLY A 236 4.46 -0.24 -2.93
N PHE A 237 3.48 -0.59 -2.08
CA PHE A 237 2.53 0.37 -1.54
C PHE A 237 3.21 1.54 -0.83
N GLY A 238 2.59 2.72 -0.90
CA GLY A 238 3.19 3.97 -0.43
C GLY A 238 4.34 4.47 -1.31
N GLY A 239 4.57 3.87 -2.49
CA GLY A 239 5.45 4.37 -3.53
C GLY A 239 4.86 5.55 -4.30
N GLY A 240 5.17 5.66 -5.59
CA GLY A 240 4.74 6.75 -6.47
C GLY A 240 5.89 7.42 -7.23
N GLY A 241 5.54 8.21 -8.26
CA GLY A 241 6.52 8.83 -9.16
C GLY A 241 7.60 9.69 -8.48
N ASP A 242 7.30 10.35 -7.36
CA ASP A 242 8.24 11.16 -6.57
C ASP A 242 9.22 10.30 -5.74
N ARG A 243 8.90 9.03 -5.52
CA ARG A 243 9.72 8.06 -4.76
C ARG A 243 10.60 7.19 -5.66
N LEU A 244 10.47 7.29 -6.98
CA LEU A 244 11.27 6.52 -7.94
C LEU A 244 12.72 7.04 -8.12
N TYR A 245 13.01 8.28 -7.70
CA TYR A 245 14.35 8.88 -7.90
C TYR A 245 15.48 8.11 -7.21
N GLY A 246 15.24 7.57 -6.01
CA GLY A 246 16.21 6.75 -5.28
C GLY A 246 16.57 5.47 -6.05
N PRO A 247 15.59 4.60 -6.38
CA PRO A 247 15.82 3.41 -7.22
C PRO A 247 16.50 3.72 -8.56
N ILE A 248 16.13 4.82 -9.22
CA ILE A 248 16.77 5.26 -10.47
C ILE A 248 18.26 5.58 -10.25
N ALA A 249 18.58 6.40 -9.26
CA ALA A 249 19.95 6.80 -8.97
C ALA A 249 20.82 5.62 -8.52
N ASN A 250 20.26 4.71 -7.72
CA ASN A 250 20.94 3.48 -7.33
C ASN A 250 21.28 2.62 -8.56
N SER A 251 20.30 2.39 -9.45
CA SER A 251 20.48 1.55 -10.64
C SER A 251 21.49 2.17 -11.61
N TYR A 252 21.46 3.51 -11.77
CA TYR A 252 22.46 4.23 -12.56
C TYR A 252 23.85 4.09 -11.95
N ALA A 253 24.00 4.36 -10.64
CA ALA A 253 25.29 4.28 -9.95
C ALA A 253 25.90 2.88 -10.03
N ALA A 254 25.11 1.84 -9.77
CA ALA A 254 25.56 0.45 -9.84
C ALA A 254 25.97 0.06 -11.27
N THR A 255 25.23 0.51 -12.29
CA THR A 255 25.58 0.26 -13.70
C THR A 255 26.87 1.01 -14.09
N ALA A 256 27.01 2.27 -13.68
CA ALA A 256 28.19 3.08 -13.95
C ALA A 256 29.47 2.52 -13.32
N LYS A 257 29.35 1.86 -12.15
CA LYS A 257 30.44 1.15 -11.46
C LYS A 257 30.72 -0.25 -12.03
N GLY A 258 29.91 -0.74 -12.96
CA GLY A 258 30.00 -2.11 -13.49
C GLY A 258 29.51 -3.20 -12.52
N GLU A 259 28.83 -2.80 -11.44
CA GLU A 259 28.22 -3.72 -10.47
C GLU A 259 26.92 -4.34 -11.00
N MET A 260 26.24 -3.63 -11.90
CA MET A 260 25.12 -4.12 -12.70
C MET A 260 25.48 -4.07 -14.19
N PRO A 261 25.02 -5.06 -14.99
CA PRO A 261 25.23 -5.03 -16.43
C PRO A 261 24.35 -3.96 -17.10
N PRO A 262 24.73 -3.47 -18.29
CA PRO A 262 23.96 -2.45 -18.98
C PRO A 262 22.62 -3.02 -19.47
N MET A 263 21.53 -2.48 -18.92
CA MET A 263 20.14 -2.76 -19.28
C MET A 263 19.35 -1.44 -19.28
N ILE A 264 18.25 -1.39 -20.02
CA ILE A 264 17.28 -0.28 -19.88
C ILE A 264 16.38 -0.63 -18.71
N TRP A 265 16.17 0.32 -17.81
CA TRP A 265 15.21 0.17 -16.72
C TRP A 265 13.99 1.05 -16.97
N VAL A 266 12.80 0.48 -16.83
CA VAL A 266 11.52 1.16 -16.93
C VAL A 266 10.91 1.13 -15.53
N PHE A 267 11.00 2.24 -14.82
CA PHE A 267 10.41 2.42 -13.50
C PHE A 267 8.97 2.88 -13.67
N LEU A 268 8.03 1.96 -13.43
CA LEU A 268 6.60 2.19 -13.58
C LEU A 268 6.02 2.72 -12.27
N ASP A 269 5.22 3.79 -12.38
CA ASP A 269 4.39 4.28 -11.30
C ASP A 269 3.05 3.53 -11.31
N GLU A 270 2.77 2.80 -10.24
CA GLU A 270 1.49 2.10 -10.08
C GLU A 270 0.55 2.74 -9.05
N SER A 271 0.93 3.90 -8.53
CA SER A 271 0.08 4.66 -7.61
C SER A 271 -1.17 5.18 -8.29
N SER A 272 -2.27 5.19 -7.54
CA SER A 272 -3.55 5.74 -7.94
C SER A 272 -4.22 6.42 -6.74
N PRO A 273 -5.25 7.27 -6.95
CA PRO A 273 -6.00 7.82 -5.82
C PRO A 273 -6.59 6.75 -4.89
N THR A 274 -6.83 5.55 -5.39
CA THR A 274 -7.43 4.44 -4.66
C THR A 274 -6.40 3.47 -4.06
N GLY A 275 -5.10 3.76 -4.19
CA GLY A 275 -4.00 2.96 -3.64
C GLY A 275 -2.98 2.60 -4.74
N THR A 276 -2.85 1.31 -5.02
CA THR A 276 -2.07 0.75 -6.14
C THR A 276 -3.02 0.00 -7.09
N HIS A 277 -2.72 0.01 -8.38
CA HIS A 277 -3.53 -0.73 -9.36
C HIS A 277 -2.93 -2.10 -9.74
N GLU A 278 -1.75 -2.45 -9.23
CA GLU A 278 -1.06 -3.76 -9.35
C GLU A 278 -0.82 -4.26 -10.78
N PHE A 279 -0.92 -3.37 -11.76
CA PHE A 279 -1.12 -3.71 -13.17
C PHE A 279 -2.14 -4.84 -13.43
N ALA A 280 -3.17 -4.95 -12.58
CA ALA A 280 -4.23 -5.93 -12.75
C ALA A 280 -5.29 -5.41 -13.72
N ASP A 281 -5.89 -6.31 -14.49
CA ASP A 281 -7.07 -5.99 -15.29
C ASP A 281 -8.32 -6.08 -14.40
N SER A 282 -8.49 -5.06 -13.56
CA SER A 282 -9.52 -5.02 -12.51
C SER A 282 -10.81 -4.39 -13.02
N VAL A 283 -11.95 -4.91 -12.53
CA VAL A 283 -13.26 -4.32 -12.78
C VAL A 283 -13.43 -2.93 -12.15
N ASN A 284 -12.61 -2.55 -11.17
CA ASN A 284 -12.68 -1.22 -10.55
C ASN A 284 -11.62 -0.26 -11.10
N ASN A 285 -10.38 -0.72 -11.31
CA ASN A 285 -9.26 0.13 -11.74
C ASN A 285 -9.08 0.22 -13.26
N GLY A 286 -9.62 -0.75 -14.01
CA GLY A 286 -9.49 -0.84 -15.45
C GLY A 286 -8.40 -1.82 -15.91
N PRO A 287 -8.22 -1.98 -17.23
CA PRO A 287 -7.34 -2.99 -17.81
C PRO A 287 -5.86 -2.57 -17.82
N TRP A 288 -5.24 -2.38 -16.65
CA TRP A 288 -3.87 -1.86 -16.53
C TRP A 288 -2.79 -2.80 -17.09
N GLY A 289 -2.94 -4.10 -16.89
CA GLY A 289 -2.00 -5.09 -17.42
C GLY A 289 -2.05 -5.14 -18.94
N LYS A 290 -3.26 -5.05 -19.51
CA LYS A 290 -3.47 -4.93 -20.95
C LYS A 290 -2.89 -3.62 -21.50
N ALA A 291 -3.18 -2.49 -20.87
CA ALA A 291 -2.65 -1.18 -21.29
C ALA A 291 -1.11 -1.16 -21.27
N LEU A 292 -0.49 -1.74 -20.24
CA LEU A 292 0.96 -1.89 -20.17
C LEU A 292 1.50 -2.70 -21.34
N THR A 293 0.94 -3.90 -21.55
CA THR A 293 1.51 -4.89 -22.46
C THR A 293 1.18 -4.64 -23.93
N GLU A 294 0.00 -4.11 -24.24
CA GLU A 294 -0.48 -3.89 -25.60
C GLU A 294 -0.28 -2.45 -26.10
N GLU A 295 -0.10 -1.47 -25.21
CA GLU A 295 -0.02 -0.05 -25.58
C GLU A 295 1.32 0.59 -25.19
N LEU A 296 1.65 0.62 -23.89
CA LEU A 296 2.84 1.33 -23.41
C LEU A 296 4.14 0.65 -23.84
N ILE A 297 4.29 -0.67 -23.62
CA ILE A 297 5.51 -1.41 -24.00
C ILE A 297 5.82 -1.24 -25.50
N PRO A 298 4.87 -1.48 -26.43
CA PRO A 298 5.11 -1.24 -27.85
C PRO A 298 5.47 0.21 -28.20
N SER A 299 4.95 1.20 -27.45
CA SER A 299 5.32 2.61 -27.62
C SER A 299 6.78 2.86 -27.23
N LEU A 300 7.20 2.34 -26.07
CA LEU A 300 8.58 2.47 -25.59
C LEU A 300 9.57 1.78 -26.53
N GLU A 301 9.25 0.59 -27.05
CA GLU A 301 10.14 -0.15 -27.95
C GLU A 301 10.36 0.50 -29.32
N LYS A 302 9.45 1.39 -29.73
CA LYS A 302 9.63 2.23 -30.93
C LYS A 302 10.59 3.39 -30.67
N GLN A 303 10.65 3.88 -29.44
CA GLN A 303 11.42 5.06 -29.06
C GLN A 303 12.83 4.70 -28.58
N TYR A 304 12.97 3.56 -27.91
CA TYR A 304 14.22 3.13 -27.27
C TYR A 304 14.80 1.87 -27.92
N ARG A 305 16.13 1.69 -27.84
CA ARG A 305 16.83 0.51 -28.36
C ARG A 305 16.66 -0.69 -27.44
N MET A 306 15.41 -1.09 -27.22
CA MET A 306 15.03 -2.23 -26.39
C MET A 306 15.12 -3.55 -27.18
N ASP A 307 15.51 -4.63 -26.52
CA ASP A 307 15.38 -6.01 -27.01
C ASP A 307 13.94 -6.49 -26.75
N GLY A 308 13.01 -6.12 -27.64
CA GLY A 308 11.58 -6.39 -27.50
C GLY A 308 11.14 -7.85 -27.70
N LYS A 309 12.00 -8.82 -27.40
CA LYS A 309 11.65 -10.25 -27.34
C LYS A 309 11.32 -10.60 -25.90
N ALA A 310 10.50 -11.63 -25.68
CA ALA A 310 10.18 -12.09 -24.32
C ALA A 310 11.45 -12.30 -23.47
N ARG A 311 12.46 -13.01 -24.00
CA ARG A 311 13.76 -13.23 -23.33
C ARG A 311 14.60 -11.97 -23.06
N GLY A 312 14.17 -10.81 -23.54
CA GLY A 312 14.79 -9.51 -23.32
C GLY A 312 13.96 -8.58 -22.42
N ARG A 313 12.80 -9.01 -21.92
CA ARG A 313 11.94 -8.26 -20.99
C ARG A 313 11.85 -8.98 -19.65
N PHE A 314 12.17 -8.29 -18.57
CA PHE A 314 12.14 -8.84 -17.22
C PHE A 314 11.33 -7.97 -16.28
N LEU A 315 10.83 -8.57 -15.21
CA LEU A 315 10.03 -7.92 -14.20
C LEU A 315 10.75 -7.96 -12.85
N ASN A 316 10.70 -6.85 -12.11
CA ASN A 316 11.15 -6.77 -10.73
C ASN A 316 10.25 -5.85 -9.91
N GLY A 317 10.00 -6.22 -8.66
CA GLY A 317 9.21 -5.42 -7.75
C GLY A 317 9.31 -5.97 -6.34
N HIS A 318 8.89 -5.16 -5.38
CA HIS A 318 8.91 -5.48 -3.97
C HIS A 318 7.55 -5.22 -3.33
N SER A 319 7.09 -6.07 -2.41
CA SER A 319 5.79 -5.89 -1.74
C SER A 319 4.63 -5.97 -2.74
N SER A 320 3.73 -4.99 -2.76
CA SER A 320 2.71 -4.82 -3.81
C SER A 320 3.28 -4.93 -5.22
N GLY A 321 4.34 -4.19 -5.55
CA GLY A 321 5.02 -4.35 -6.84
C GLY A 321 5.62 -5.75 -7.07
N GLY A 322 5.93 -6.49 -6.01
CA GLY A 322 6.28 -7.91 -6.09
C GLY A 322 5.11 -8.76 -6.57
N TRP A 323 3.91 -8.52 -6.04
CA TRP A 323 2.69 -9.16 -6.52
C TRP A 323 2.35 -8.72 -7.94
N ALA A 324 2.38 -7.42 -8.24
CA ALA A 324 2.13 -6.88 -9.58
C ALA A 324 3.02 -7.55 -10.65
N THR A 325 4.31 -7.71 -10.36
CA THR A 325 5.25 -8.37 -11.28
C THR A 325 5.03 -9.87 -11.41
N LEU A 326 4.67 -10.55 -10.32
CA LEU A 326 4.31 -11.97 -10.37
C LEU A 326 3.01 -12.18 -11.16
N TRP A 327 2.01 -11.33 -10.93
CA TRP A 327 0.74 -11.30 -11.66
C TRP A 327 0.97 -11.06 -13.15
N LEU A 328 1.74 -10.03 -13.53
CA LEU A 328 2.09 -9.75 -14.92
C LEU A 328 2.76 -10.95 -15.61
N GLN A 329 3.68 -11.63 -14.94
CA GLN A 329 4.37 -12.80 -15.48
C GLN A 329 3.43 -13.98 -15.71
N THR A 330 2.48 -14.21 -14.81
CA THR A 330 1.53 -15.35 -14.89
C THR A 330 0.31 -15.04 -15.77
N ARG A 331 -0.06 -13.76 -15.91
CA ARG A 331 -1.18 -13.30 -16.74
C ARG A 331 -0.78 -13.07 -18.20
N TYR A 332 0.45 -12.57 -18.44
CA TYR A 332 0.98 -12.31 -19.79
C TYR A 332 2.30 -13.06 -20.04
N PRO A 333 2.34 -14.40 -19.89
CA PRO A 333 3.59 -15.18 -19.91
C PRO A 333 4.36 -15.13 -21.24
N LYS A 334 3.68 -14.77 -22.33
CA LYS A 334 4.27 -14.57 -23.66
C LYS A 334 5.05 -13.26 -23.79
N VAL A 335 4.76 -12.26 -22.96
CA VAL A 335 5.34 -10.92 -23.06
C VAL A 335 6.70 -10.87 -22.38
N PHE A 336 6.82 -11.52 -21.23
CA PHE A 336 7.98 -11.43 -20.33
C PHE A 336 8.82 -12.72 -20.35
N GLY A 337 10.12 -12.54 -20.12
CA GLY A 337 11.13 -13.60 -20.09
C GLY A 337 11.45 -14.12 -18.70
N GLY A 338 10.98 -13.44 -17.66
CA GLY A 338 11.15 -13.83 -16.27
C GLY A 338 10.73 -12.72 -15.31
N THR A 339 10.28 -13.11 -14.13
CA THR A 339 10.10 -12.20 -12.98
C THR A 339 11.04 -12.57 -11.85
N TRP A 340 11.52 -11.56 -11.13
CA TRP A 340 12.19 -11.67 -9.84
C TRP A 340 11.40 -10.84 -8.82
N SER A 341 10.25 -11.38 -8.43
CA SER A 341 9.37 -10.74 -7.46
C SER A 341 9.95 -10.91 -6.06
N THR A 342 9.99 -9.84 -5.27
CA THR A 342 10.55 -9.88 -3.91
C THR A 342 9.50 -9.56 -2.87
N SER A 343 9.41 -10.37 -1.81
CA SER A 343 8.36 -10.28 -0.77
C SER A 343 7.00 -9.87 -1.34
N PRO A 344 6.44 -10.58 -2.33
CA PRO A 344 5.19 -10.15 -2.95
C PRO A 344 4.06 -10.14 -1.92
N ASP A 345 3.08 -9.23 -2.09
CA ASP A 345 1.76 -9.37 -1.44
C ASP A 345 1.21 -10.80 -1.65
N PRO A 346 0.23 -11.27 -0.86
CA PRO A 346 -0.14 -12.68 -0.82
C PRO A 346 -0.39 -13.29 -2.22
N SER A 347 0.45 -14.26 -2.59
CA SER A 347 0.37 -14.96 -3.88
C SER A 347 -0.49 -16.23 -3.85
N ASP A 348 -0.95 -16.62 -2.66
CA ASP A 348 -1.88 -17.72 -2.39
C ASP A 348 -2.84 -17.27 -1.29
N PHE A 349 -4.15 -17.30 -1.55
CA PHE A 349 -5.14 -16.76 -0.63
C PHE A 349 -5.58 -17.73 0.48
N HIS A 350 -4.99 -18.94 0.55
CA HIS A 350 -5.00 -19.73 1.79
C HIS A 350 -4.10 -19.11 2.88
N ASP A 351 -3.33 -18.08 2.55
CA ASP A 351 -2.55 -17.27 3.49
C ASP A 351 -2.50 -15.81 3.02
N PHE A 352 -3.60 -15.10 3.19
CA PHE A 352 -3.68 -13.66 3.00
C PHE A 352 -3.17 -12.92 4.24
N THR A 353 -1.85 -12.99 4.44
CA THR A 353 -1.17 -12.42 5.61
C THR A 353 -1.67 -13.04 6.93
N GLY A 354 -1.70 -14.37 6.97
CA GLY A 354 -2.15 -15.19 8.08
C GLY A 354 -3.63 -15.55 8.08
N VAL A 355 -4.44 -14.95 7.19
CA VAL A 355 -5.88 -15.22 7.06
C VAL A 355 -6.12 -16.21 5.91
N ASP A 356 -6.75 -17.35 6.18
CA ASP A 356 -7.15 -18.30 5.14
C ASP A 356 -8.51 -17.89 4.56
N LEU A 357 -8.53 -17.33 3.35
CA LEU A 357 -9.74 -16.83 2.70
C LEU A 357 -10.62 -17.95 2.08
N TYR A 358 -10.15 -19.21 2.09
CA TYR A 358 -10.94 -20.35 1.62
C TYR A 358 -11.90 -20.88 2.70
N LEU A 359 -11.73 -20.46 3.96
CA LEU A 359 -12.63 -20.85 5.05
C LEU A 359 -13.93 -20.03 4.98
N SER A 360 -15.07 -20.73 5.06
CA SER A 360 -16.40 -20.10 5.00
C SER A 360 -16.71 -19.18 6.19
N ASP A 361 -16.01 -19.37 7.31
CA ASP A 361 -16.12 -18.61 8.55
C ASP A 361 -14.82 -17.81 8.85
N ALA A 362 -14.03 -17.52 7.81
CA ALA A 362 -12.81 -16.73 7.94
C ALA A 362 -13.08 -15.38 8.62
N ASN A 363 -12.13 -14.96 9.46
CA ASN A 363 -12.16 -13.66 10.11
C ASN A 363 -10.78 -13.01 10.01
N ALA A 364 -10.72 -11.78 9.48
CA ALA A 364 -9.49 -11.03 9.32
C ALA A 364 -8.85 -10.65 10.66
N PHE A 365 -9.63 -10.46 11.72
CA PHE A 365 -9.15 -10.01 13.03
C PHE A 365 -8.80 -11.13 14.00
N ARG A 366 -9.41 -12.31 13.83
CA ARG A 366 -9.31 -13.43 14.77
C ARG A 366 -9.06 -14.75 14.04
N LYS A 367 -8.19 -15.57 14.61
CA LYS A 367 -7.99 -16.97 14.22
C LYS A 367 -9.14 -17.85 14.73
N PRO A 368 -9.28 -19.08 14.21
CA PRO A 368 -10.27 -20.05 14.72
C PRO A 368 -10.16 -20.34 16.22
N ASP A 369 -8.96 -20.21 16.81
CA ASP A 369 -8.73 -20.39 18.25
C ASP A 369 -9.09 -19.15 19.10
N GLY A 370 -9.58 -18.07 18.46
CA GLY A 370 -9.95 -16.80 19.10
C GLY A 370 -8.78 -15.83 19.33
N SER A 371 -7.54 -16.21 19.02
CA SER A 371 -6.40 -15.30 19.12
C SER A 371 -6.40 -14.27 17.98
N ALA A 372 -5.75 -13.12 18.17
CA ALA A 372 -5.70 -12.08 17.14
C ALA A 372 -4.82 -12.50 15.95
N ASN A 373 -5.24 -12.14 14.74
CA ASN A 373 -4.38 -12.23 13.57
C ASN A 373 -3.29 -11.15 13.64
N PRO A 374 -2.00 -11.52 13.61
CA PRO A 374 -0.94 -10.53 13.48
C PRO A 374 -0.91 -10.00 12.04
N LEU A 375 -0.41 -8.78 11.86
CA LEU A 375 -0.14 -8.20 10.54
C LEU A 375 1.32 -7.75 10.42
N ILE A 376 1.88 -7.20 11.51
CA ILE A 376 3.25 -6.66 11.50
C ILE A 376 4.08 -7.40 12.54
N ARG A 377 5.28 -7.83 12.15
CA ARG A 377 6.31 -8.36 13.05
C ARG A 377 7.70 -7.79 12.73
N ASP A 378 8.56 -7.80 13.75
CA ASP A 378 10.00 -7.67 13.56
C ASP A 378 10.69 -8.89 14.16
N LYS A 379 11.37 -9.67 13.31
CA LYS A 379 12.12 -10.88 13.70
C LYS A 379 11.36 -11.80 14.66
N GLY A 380 10.10 -12.08 14.32
CA GLY A 380 9.22 -12.97 15.09
C GLY A 380 8.45 -12.31 16.23
N LYS A 381 8.75 -11.06 16.61
CA LYS A 381 7.97 -10.30 17.58
C LYS A 381 6.81 -9.60 16.88
N VAL A 382 5.57 -9.94 17.27
CA VAL A 382 4.36 -9.24 16.79
C VAL A 382 4.40 -7.78 17.28
N LEU A 383 4.22 -6.84 16.36
CA LEU A 383 4.17 -5.39 16.63
C LEU A 383 2.76 -4.83 16.47
N ALA A 384 1.98 -5.37 15.52
CA ALA A 384 0.61 -4.96 15.28
C ALA A 384 -0.26 -6.12 14.78
N THR A 385 -1.54 -6.05 15.10
CA THR A 385 -2.59 -6.95 14.63
C THR A 385 -3.29 -6.38 13.39
N PHE A 386 -3.94 -7.27 12.63
CA PHE A 386 -4.74 -6.89 11.47
C PHE A 386 -5.87 -5.92 11.87
N GLU A 387 -6.50 -6.16 13.02
CA GLU A 387 -7.57 -5.30 13.55
C GLU A 387 -7.09 -3.87 13.82
N GLN A 388 -5.94 -3.71 14.50
CA GLN A 388 -5.40 -2.39 14.81
C GLN A 388 -5.13 -1.60 13.53
N TYR A 389 -4.54 -2.24 12.51
CA TYR A 389 -4.24 -1.59 11.24
C TYR A 389 -5.52 -1.22 10.47
N ALA A 390 -6.49 -2.14 10.37
CA ALA A 390 -7.75 -1.88 9.67
C ALA A 390 -8.57 -0.76 10.31
N ARG A 391 -8.59 -0.68 11.64
CA ARG A 391 -9.29 0.40 12.35
C ARG A 391 -8.58 1.74 12.18
N LEU A 392 -7.23 1.77 12.22
CA LEU A 392 -6.47 2.99 11.96
C LEU A 392 -6.70 3.50 10.54
N GLU A 393 -6.59 2.64 9.52
CA GLU A 393 -6.79 3.00 8.10
C GLU A 393 -8.14 3.70 7.88
N ARG A 394 -9.21 3.23 8.54
CA ARG A 394 -10.55 3.86 8.47
C ARG A 394 -10.59 5.28 9.03
N VAL A 395 -9.83 5.55 10.10
CA VAL A 395 -9.71 6.89 10.67
C VAL A 395 -8.88 7.79 9.75
N LEU A 396 -7.86 7.25 9.10
CA LEU A 396 -6.98 8.01 8.22
C LEU A 396 -7.63 8.38 6.88
N GLY A 397 -8.56 7.58 6.36
CA GLY A 397 -9.31 7.91 5.14
C GLY A 397 -10.24 6.80 4.67
N GLU A 398 -11.17 7.12 3.76
CA GLU A 398 -12.10 6.12 3.20
C GLU A 398 -11.48 5.24 2.11
N TYR A 399 -10.41 5.70 1.46
CA TYR A 399 -9.75 5.01 0.35
C TYR A 399 -8.24 5.30 0.36
N GLY A 400 -7.50 4.68 -0.56
CA GLY A 400 -6.06 4.89 -0.73
C GLY A 400 -5.19 4.10 0.24
N GLY A 401 -5.74 3.61 1.36
CA GLY A 401 -5.07 2.72 2.30
C GLY A 401 -4.84 1.33 1.71
N GLN A 402 -3.92 0.55 2.29
CA GLN A 402 -3.52 -0.76 1.73
C GLN A 402 -4.71 -1.71 1.63
N LEU A 403 -5.52 -1.82 2.68
CA LEU A 403 -6.61 -2.78 2.69
C LEU A 403 -7.73 -2.35 1.74
N ALA A 404 -8.03 -1.05 1.66
CA ALA A 404 -8.94 -0.52 0.65
C ALA A 404 -8.38 -0.70 -0.76
N SER A 405 -7.06 -0.56 -0.95
CA SER A 405 -6.39 -0.80 -2.24
C SER A 405 -6.65 -2.22 -2.74
N PHE A 406 -6.53 -3.23 -1.87
CA PHE A 406 -6.88 -4.61 -2.23
C PHE A 406 -8.33 -4.76 -2.66
N ASP A 407 -9.29 -4.10 -1.99
CA ASP A 407 -10.69 -4.09 -2.43
C ASP A 407 -10.81 -3.46 -3.83
N TRP A 408 -10.14 -2.35 -4.09
CA TRP A 408 -10.14 -1.73 -5.42
C TRP A 408 -9.56 -2.65 -6.50
N VAL A 409 -8.48 -3.37 -6.21
CA VAL A 409 -7.86 -4.26 -7.20
C VAL A 409 -8.69 -5.52 -7.40
N PHE A 410 -9.06 -6.21 -6.31
CA PHE A 410 -9.54 -7.59 -6.35
C PHE A 410 -11.05 -7.77 -6.23
N SER A 411 -11.78 -6.81 -5.65
CA SER A 411 -13.20 -7.01 -5.38
C SER A 411 -14.09 -6.84 -6.60
N PRO A 412 -15.25 -7.51 -6.62
CA PRO A 412 -16.30 -7.15 -7.57
C PRO A 412 -16.80 -5.73 -7.27
N ARG A 413 -17.33 -5.08 -8.31
CA ARG A 413 -17.94 -3.76 -8.17
C ARG A 413 -19.35 -3.89 -7.57
N GLY A 414 -19.64 -3.11 -6.53
CA GLY A 414 -20.94 -3.00 -5.88
C GLY A 414 -21.94 -2.18 -6.71
N ALA A 415 -23.20 -2.20 -6.28
CA ALA A 415 -24.29 -1.47 -6.95
C ALA A 415 -24.13 0.07 -6.85
N ASP A 416 -23.39 0.55 -5.85
CA ASP A 416 -23.03 1.96 -5.66
C ASP A 416 -21.81 2.39 -6.49
N GLY A 417 -21.20 1.46 -7.23
CA GLY A 417 -20.01 1.69 -8.04
C GLY A 417 -18.68 1.60 -7.28
N ARG A 418 -18.70 1.37 -5.95
CA ARG A 418 -17.50 1.14 -5.13
C ARG A 418 -17.12 -0.35 -5.13
N PRO A 419 -15.87 -0.74 -4.85
CA PRO A 419 -15.54 -2.14 -4.62
C PRO A 419 -16.29 -2.67 -3.38
N GLN A 420 -16.74 -3.91 -3.43
CA GLN A 420 -17.31 -4.58 -2.25
C GLN A 420 -16.17 -4.94 -1.29
N PRO A 421 -16.24 -4.60 0.01
CA PRO A 421 -15.17 -4.93 0.95
C PRO A 421 -15.06 -6.45 1.15
N MET A 422 -13.84 -7.00 1.15
CA MET A 422 -13.62 -8.44 1.37
C MET A 422 -13.99 -8.88 2.79
N PHE A 423 -13.95 -7.97 3.75
CA PHE A 423 -14.38 -8.26 5.11
C PHE A 423 -15.04 -7.02 5.76
N ASP A 424 -15.92 -7.28 6.72
CA ASP A 424 -16.55 -6.26 7.53
C ASP A 424 -15.53 -5.58 8.46
N ARG A 425 -15.36 -4.26 8.31
CA ARG A 425 -14.29 -3.50 8.99
C ARG A 425 -14.52 -3.32 10.49
N ASP A 426 -15.71 -3.62 11.02
CA ASP A 426 -16.02 -3.52 12.44
C ASP A 426 -15.82 -4.85 13.18
N THR A 427 -16.15 -5.97 12.53
CA THR A 427 -16.19 -7.32 13.10
C THR A 427 -15.06 -8.23 12.62
N GLY A 428 -14.42 -7.90 11.50
CA GLY A 428 -13.42 -8.74 10.86
C GLY A 428 -14.00 -9.89 10.04
N ALA A 429 -15.32 -10.08 10.00
CA ALA A 429 -15.94 -11.20 9.29
C ALA A 429 -15.69 -11.08 7.78
N VAL A 430 -15.07 -12.11 7.18
CA VAL A 430 -14.84 -12.16 5.73
C VAL A 430 -16.17 -12.42 5.02
N ASP A 431 -16.44 -11.69 3.95
CA ASP A 431 -17.54 -11.98 3.04
C ASP A 431 -17.14 -13.14 2.12
N PRO A 432 -17.75 -14.33 2.26
CA PRO A 432 -17.35 -15.52 1.51
C PRO A 432 -17.61 -15.38 0.00
N ALA A 433 -18.56 -14.55 -0.43
CA ALA A 433 -18.83 -14.33 -1.85
C ALA A 433 -17.76 -13.42 -2.47
N VAL A 434 -17.34 -12.38 -1.75
CA VAL A 434 -16.23 -11.52 -2.18
C VAL A 434 -14.90 -12.27 -2.15
N ALA A 435 -14.63 -13.05 -1.10
CA ALA A 435 -13.43 -13.91 -1.03
C ALA A 435 -13.38 -14.94 -2.17
N ALA A 436 -14.50 -15.61 -2.49
CA ALA A 436 -14.57 -16.52 -3.62
C ALA A 436 -14.29 -15.82 -4.96
N TYR A 437 -14.75 -14.57 -5.12
CA TYR A 437 -14.41 -13.75 -6.30
C TYR A 437 -12.91 -13.44 -6.35
N TRP A 438 -12.32 -13.02 -5.23
CA TRP A 438 -10.87 -12.78 -5.15
C TRP A 438 -10.08 -14.02 -5.55
N ILE A 439 -10.44 -15.19 -5.01
CA ILE A 439 -9.79 -16.47 -5.31
C ILE A 439 -9.87 -16.82 -6.80
N GLU A 440 -11.05 -16.76 -7.39
CA GLU A 440 -11.24 -17.13 -8.80
C GLU A 440 -10.52 -16.19 -9.76
N HIS A 441 -10.37 -14.91 -9.40
CA HIS A 441 -9.88 -13.88 -10.32
C HIS A 441 -8.42 -13.45 -10.10
N TYR A 442 -7.89 -13.55 -8.88
CA TYR A 442 -6.60 -12.92 -8.52
C TYR A 442 -5.67 -13.79 -7.65
N ASP A 443 -6.11 -14.95 -7.14
CA ASP A 443 -5.20 -15.89 -6.48
C ASP A 443 -4.25 -16.52 -7.53
N ILE A 444 -2.97 -16.16 -7.45
CA ILE A 444 -1.94 -16.60 -8.41
C ILE A 444 -1.71 -18.11 -8.28
N ALA A 445 -1.67 -18.66 -7.07
CA ALA A 445 -1.50 -20.08 -6.82
C ALA A 445 -2.70 -20.89 -7.37
N HIS A 446 -3.92 -20.42 -7.11
CA HIS A 446 -5.16 -21.00 -7.66
C HIS A 446 -5.12 -21.04 -9.19
N ARG A 447 -4.81 -19.90 -9.81
CA ARG A 447 -4.69 -19.77 -11.27
C ARG A 447 -3.67 -20.73 -11.85
N LEU A 448 -2.48 -20.82 -11.26
CA LEU A 448 -1.43 -21.73 -11.71
C LEU A 448 -1.90 -23.18 -11.62
N GLN A 449 -2.49 -23.59 -10.49
CA GLN A 449 -2.97 -24.96 -10.31
C GLN A 449 -4.04 -25.33 -11.34
N LYS A 450 -4.99 -24.42 -11.61
CA LYS A 450 -6.11 -24.63 -12.53
C LYS A 450 -5.69 -24.63 -14.01
N GLU A 451 -4.74 -23.75 -14.38
CA GLU A 451 -4.44 -23.44 -15.78
C GLU A 451 -3.05 -23.92 -16.25
N TRP A 452 -2.28 -24.64 -15.41
CA TRP A 452 -0.88 -24.99 -15.70
C TRP A 452 -0.64 -25.58 -17.10
N PRO A 453 -1.43 -26.55 -17.61
CA PRO A 453 -1.16 -27.11 -18.94
C PRO A 453 -1.17 -26.06 -20.06
N ALA A 454 -2.00 -25.02 -19.94
CA ALA A 454 -2.08 -23.92 -20.90
C ALA A 454 -0.96 -22.87 -20.68
N LEU A 455 -0.55 -22.63 -19.43
CA LEU A 455 0.47 -21.64 -19.09
C LEU A 455 1.90 -22.16 -19.29
N LYS A 456 2.13 -23.45 -19.03
CA LYS A 456 3.45 -24.08 -18.99
C LYS A 456 4.34 -23.77 -20.22
N PRO A 457 3.85 -23.83 -21.47
CA PRO A 457 4.71 -23.57 -22.64
C PRO A 457 5.35 -22.18 -22.65
N ASP A 458 4.67 -21.20 -22.04
CA ASP A 458 5.10 -19.81 -22.02
C ASP A 458 5.63 -19.36 -20.66
N LEU A 459 5.47 -20.14 -19.58
CA LEU A 459 5.77 -19.73 -18.21
C LEU A 459 6.84 -20.57 -17.50
N ASP A 460 7.02 -21.84 -17.90
CA ASP A 460 7.94 -22.76 -17.26
C ASP A 460 9.39 -22.24 -17.33
N GLY A 461 10.04 -22.09 -16.18
CA GLY A 461 11.39 -21.53 -16.06
C GLY A 461 11.47 -20.00 -15.93
N LYS A 462 10.34 -19.29 -15.76
CA LYS A 462 10.28 -17.82 -15.72
C LYS A 462 9.87 -17.21 -14.38
N ILE A 463 9.55 -18.03 -13.38
CA ILE A 463 9.16 -17.54 -12.05
C ILE A 463 10.37 -17.63 -11.12
N HIS A 464 10.88 -16.47 -10.71
CA HIS A 464 11.80 -16.33 -9.59
C HIS A 464 11.13 -15.47 -8.50
N LEU A 465 11.06 -15.98 -7.29
CA LEU A 465 10.50 -15.30 -6.13
C LEU A 465 11.50 -15.33 -4.98
N ILE A 466 11.68 -14.21 -4.29
CA ILE A 466 12.61 -14.11 -3.16
C ILE A 466 11.90 -13.46 -1.98
N VAL A 467 11.92 -14.09 -0.81
CA VAL A 467 11.28 -13.55 0.40
C VAL A 467 12.12 -13.88 1.62
N GLY A 468 12.08 -13.02 2.63
CA GLY A 468 12.75 -13.28 3.90
C GLY A 468 11.90 -14.19 4.80
N THR A 469 12.51 -15.14 5.52
CA THR A 469 11.75 -16.02 6.44
C THR A 469 11.21 -15.30 7.67
N ALA A 470 11.61 -14.04 7.88
CA ALA A 470 11.12 -13.18 8.94
C ALA A 470 10.42 -11.94 8.36
N ASP A 471 9.83 -12.04 7.15
CA ASP A 471 9.17 -10.94 6.47
C ASP A 471 8.19 -10.22 7.42
N THR A 472 8.28 -8.90 7.44
CA THR A 472 7.57 -8.04 8.41
C THR A 472 6.07 -8.19 8.32
N PHE A 473 5.54 -8.46 7.12
CA PHE A 473 4.11 -8.54 6.83
C PHE A 473 3.66 -9.99 6.60
N TYR A 474 4.43 -10.97 7.09
CA TYR A 474 4.11 -12.41 6.99
C TYR A 474 3.96 -12.92 5.54
N LEU A 475 4.58 -12.25 4.56
CA LEU A 475 4.44 -12.60 3.14
C LEU A 475 5.17 -13.88 2.75
N ASP A 476 6.03 -14.42 3.64
CA ASP A 476 6.67 -15.72 3.47
C ASP A 476 5.67 -16.89 3.52
N GLY A 477 4.56 -16.75 4.26
CA GLY A 477 3.52 -17.77 4.36
C GLY A 477 2.88 -18.09 3.00
N ALA A 478 2.38 -17.05 2.31
CA ALA A 478 1.85 -17.19 0.96
C ALA A 478 2.90 -17.72 -0.04
N ALA A 479 4.16 -17.27 0.07
CA ALA A 479 5.24 -17.75 -0.78
C ALA A 479 5.56 -19.24 -0.58
N HIS A 480 5.49 -19.75 0.66
CA HIS A 480 5.62 -21.19 0.94
C HIS A 480 4.53 -22.01 0.26
N ARG A 481 3.29 -21.51 0.27
CA ARG A 481 2.15 -22.19 -0.37
C ARG A 481 2.24 -22.17 -1.90
N LEU A 482 2.58 -21.01 -2.48
CA LEU A 482 2.85 -20.91 -3.91
C LEU A 482 3.95 -21.87 -4.33
N LYS A 483 5.05 -21.98 -3.56
CA LYS A 483 6.11 -22.95 -3.85
C LYS A 483 5.58 -24.38 -3.85
N ALA A 484 4.76 -24.76 -2.87
CA ALA A 484 4.17 -26.10 -2.82
C ALA A 484 3.31 -26.40 -4.07
N VAL A 485 2.53 -25.43 -4.55
CA VAL A 485 1.78 -25.54 -5.81
C VAL A 485 2.72 -25.73 -7.01
N LEU A 486 3.76 -24.89 -7.14
CA LEU A 486 4.75 -25.00 -8.23
C LEU A 486 5.48 -26.36 -8.23
N ASP A 487 5.91 -26.83 -7.06
CA ASP A 487 6.56 -28.13 -6.89
C ASP A 487 5.62 -29.27 -7.30
N GLY A 488 4.35 -29.22 -6.87
CA GLY A 488 3.32 -30.21 -7.22
C GLY A 488 2.96 -30.22 -8.71
N LEU A 489 3.09 -29.08 -9.39
CA LEU A 489 2.95 -28.96 -10.85
C LEU A 489 4.21 -29.39 -11.62
N HIS A 490 5.29 -29.76 -10.92
CA HIS A 490 6.62 -29.99 -11.48
C HIS A 490 7.11 -28.82 -12.35
N ALA A 491 6.77 -27.59 -11.94
CA ALA A 491 7.20 -26.37 -12.60
C ALA A 491 8.68 -26.12 -12.35
N LYS A 492 9.39 -25.64 -13.38
CA LYS A 492 10.71 -25.03 -13.22
C LYS A 492 10.49 -23.62 -12.71
N ALA A 493 10.64 -23.44 -11.42
CA ALA A 493 10.58 -22.13 -10.76
C ALA A 493 11.62 -22.08 -9.64
N GLU A 494 12.03 -20.88 -9.27
CA GLU A 494 12.97 -20.66 -8.18
C GLU A 494 12.28 -19.82 -7.10
N VAL A 495 12.04 -20.42 -5.94
CA VAL A 495 11.52 -19.71 -4.77
C VAL A 495 12.60 -19.75 -3.69
N ARG A 496 13.20 -18.59 -3.41
CA ARG A 496 14.30 -18.42 -2.44
C ARG A 496 13.78 -17.81 -1.14
N PHE A 497 13.97 -18.54 -0.05
CA PHE A 497 13.74 -18.03 1.30
C PHE A 497 15.08 -17.60 1.90
N ILE A 498 15.23 -16.32 2.19
CA ILE A 498 16.46 -15.78 2.80
C ILE A 498 16.29 -15.80 4.32
N PRO A 499 17.09 -16.60 5.06
CA PRO A 499 16.93 -16.74 6.50
C PRO A 499 17.03 -15.39 7.23
N ASP A 500 16.14 -15.20 8.21
CA ASP A 500 16.11 -14.09 9.17
C ASP A 500 15.96 -12.68 8.57
N ARG A 501 15.73 -12.58 7.26
CA ARG A 501 15.45 -11.31 6.59
C ARG A 501 14.00 -10.90 6.79
N THR A 502 13.84 -9.62 7.08
CA THR A 502 12.59 -8.90 7.19
C THR A 502 12.21 -8.31 5.84
N HIS A 503 11.06 -7.62 5.79
CA HIS A 503 10.62 -6.95 4.58
C HIS A 503 11.59 -5.84 4.16
N PHE A 504 12.16 -5.12 5.13
CA PHE A 504 12.95 -3.92 4.89
C PHE A 504 14.46 -4.16 4.67
N ASP A 505 14.98 -5.32 5.04
CA ASP A 505 16.41 -5.63 4.91
C ASP A 505 16.71 -6.78 3.93
N LEU A 506 15.70 -7.25 3.17
CA LEU A 506 15.83 -8.35 2.21
C LEU A 506 16.97 -8.13 1.21
N TYR A 507 17.17 -6.89 0.76
CA TYR A 507 18.18 -6.55 -0.25
C TYR A 507 19.61 -6.42 0.31
N VAL A 508 19.78 -6.41 1.64
CA VAL A 508 21.03 -6.04 2.30
C VAL A 508 21.98 -7.24 2.39
N GLN A 509 23.23 -7.04 1.95
CA GLN A 509 24.34 -7.97 2.22
C GLN A 509 25.59 -7.17 2.63
N GLY A 510 26.07 -7.40 3.86
CA GLY A 510 27.15 -6.59 4.43
C GLY A 510 26.74 -5.11 4.48
N ASP A 511 27.58 -4.23 3.94
CA ASP A 511 27.32 -2.79 3.87
C ASP A 511 26.52 -2.36 2.63
N ASP A 512 26.26 -3.30 1.70
CA ASP A 512 25.53 -3.02 0.46
C ASP A 512 24.02 -3.25 0.65
N ARG A 513 23.26 -2.15 0.68
CA ARG A 513 21.81 -2.16 0.84
C ARG A 513 21.04 -2.67 -0.38
N TRP A 514 21.71 -2.83 -1.51
CA TRP A 514 21.11 -3.22 -2.79
C TRP A 514 21.79 -4.45 -3.41
N ALA A 515 22.55 -5.21 -2.62
CA ALA A 515 23.31 -6.36 -3.09
C ALA A 515 22.44 -7.38 -3.84
N LEU A 516 21.25 -7.68 -3.31
CA LEU A 516 20.32 -8.61 -3.94
C LEU A 516 19.84 -8.11 -5.31
N LEU A 517 19.60 -6.80 -5.48
CA LEU A 517 19.17 -6.24 -6.75
C LEU A 517 20.26 -6.38 -7.81
N LYS A 518 21.52 -6.18 -7.42
CA LYS A 518 22.69 -6.38 -8.31
C LYS A 518 22.78 -7.83 -8.75
N GLN A 519 22.62 -8.79 -7.82
CA GLN A 519 22.57 -10.21 -8.14
C GLN A 519 21.43 -10.54 -9.13
N ILE A 520 20.20 -10.11 -8.83
CA ILE A 520 19.01 -10.30 -9.67
C ILE A 520 19.28 -9.78 -11.10
N THR A 521 19.89 -8.60 -11.22
CA THR A 521 20.17 -7.99 -12.52
C THR A 521 21.14 -8.83 -13.35
N TRP A 522 22.14 -9.44 -12.73
CA TRP A 522 23.03 -10.37 -13.42
C TRP A 522 22.34 -11.67 -13.83
N GLU A 523 21.40 -12.18 -13.03
CA GLU A 523 20.58 -13.35 -13.37
C GLU A 523 19.71 -13.07 -14.61
N MET A 524 19.01 -11.93 -14.62
CA MET A 524 18.24 -11.45 -15.78
C MET A 524 19.12 -11.31 -17.04
N TYR A 525 20.26 -10.64 -16.88
CA TYR A 525 21.18 -10.40 -18.00
C TYR A 525 21.74 -11.70 -18.57
N GLY A 526 22.03 -12.69 -17.72
CA GLY A 526 22.46 -14.03 -18.13
C GLY A 526 21.44 -14.73 -19.03
N ILE A 527 20.15 -14.56 -18.75
CA ILE A 527 19.06 -15.09 -19.60
C ILE A 527 18.96 -14.34 -20.93
N ALA A 528 19.08 -13.01 -20.92
CA ALA A 528 19.01 -12.23 -22.16
C ALA A 528 20.25 -12.41 -23.05
N ARG A 529 21.42 -12.66 -22.45
CA ARG A 529 22.74 -12.69 -23.10
C ARG A 529 23.59 -13.88 -22.61
N PRO A 530 23.17 -15.14 -22.84
CA PRO A 530 23.86 -16.33 -22.32
C PRO A 530 25.30 -16.49 -22.83
N GLY A 531 25.62 -15.91 -23.99
CA GLY A 531 26.98 -15.91 -24.57
C GLY A 531 27.83 -14.68 -24.22
N SER A 532 27.37 -13.78 -23.33
CA SER A 532 28.13 -12.58 -23.00
C SER A 532 29.39 -12.89 -22.19
N THR A 533 30.47 -12.17 -22.50
CA THR A 533 31.72 -12.19 -21.74
C THR A 533 31.66 -11.32 -20.48
N LEU A 534 30.65 -10.46 -20.35
CA LEU A 534 30.41 -9.71 -19.12
C LEU A 534 30.05 -10.65 -17.97
N LYS A 535 30.62 -10.41 -16.80
CA LYS A 535 30.42 -11.20 -15.58
C LYS A 535 30.23 -10.27 -14.38
N PRO A 536 29.48 -10.71 -13.35
CA PRO A 536 29.43 -9.99 -12.09
C PRO A 536 30.84 -9.76 -11.53
N PRO A 537 31.08 -8.63 -10.85
CA PRO A 537 32.36 -8.40 -10.18
C PRO A 537 32.63 -9.53 -9.18
N ALA A 538 33.91 -9.85 -8.96
CA ALA A 538 34.31 -10.81 -7.94
C ALA A 538 33.86 -10.30 -6.56
N LYS A 539 33.23 -11.18 -5.77
CA LYS A 539 32.75 -10.86 -4.42
C LYS A 539 33.87 -10.58 -3.44
#